data_AF-A0A367J3I6-F1
#
_entry.id   AF-A0A367J3I6-F1
#
_cell.length_a   1.000
_cell.length_b   1.000
_cell.length_c   1.000
_cell.angle_alpha   90.00
_cell.angle_beta   90.00
_cell.angle_gamma   90.00
#
_symmetry.space_group_name_H-M   'P 1'
#
loop_
_entity.id
_entity.type
_entity.pdbx_description
1 polymer ?
#
loop_
_entity_poly.entity_id
_entity_poly.type
_entity_poly.pdbx_seq_one_letter_code
_entity_poly.pdbx_strand_id
1 'polypeptide(L)'
;MLNNRAILTFYNLLLWPCFGMIAAIGYTAYRKNKWNLEGKLSYQWHYLLDSDGRARIQANLHCCGYKSFSDYHERSNKCFPRTLLPGCKFKYQTFTREALNITWIVAFSMIPVHLFVMFCGLLCSNHINRKFGKGLPPKIYRLDYQGIVAGTPTGSSLNLYKDGLQQRHI
;
A
#
# COMPACT_ATOMS: atom_id res chain seq x y z
N MET A 1 -20.45 10.02 -2.59
CA MET A 1 -19.05 10.15 -3.07
C MET A 1 -18.57 8.99 -3.96
N LEU A 2 -19.43 8.03 -4.34
CA LEU A 2 -19.01 6.78 -5.01
C LEU A 2 -18.68 6.88 -6.51
N ASN A 3 -18.75 8.05 -7.14
CA ASN A 3 -18.64 8.16 -8.60
C ASN A 3 -18.03 9.50 -9.04
N ASN A 4 -16.89 9.88 -8.44
CA ASN A 4 -16.17 11.10 -8.81
C ASN A 4 -14.89 10.76 -9.59
N ARG A 5 -14.93 10.98 -10.91
CA ARG A 5 -13.81 10.73 -11.83
C ARG A 5 -12.52 11.44 -11.39
N ALA A 6 -12.61 12.65 -10.84
CA ALA A 6 -11.44 13.40 -10.41
C ALA A 6 -10.66 12.67 -9.30
N ILE A 7 -11.38 12.13 -8.31
CA ILE A 7 -10.76 11.39 -7.20
C ILE A 7 -10.06 10.12 -7.70
N LEU A 8 -10.68 9.41 -8.65
CA LEU A 8 -10.12 8.19 -9.22
C LEU A 8 -8.86 8.49 -10.06
N THR A 9 -8.82 9.61 -10.78
CA THR A 9 -7.63 10.06 -11.52
C THR A 9 -6.48 10.39 -10.56
N PHE A 10 -6.73 11.13 -9.48
CA PHE A 10 -5.70 11.44 -8.47
C PHE A 10 -5.19 10.18 -7.78
N TYR A 11 -6.09 9.26 -7.42
CA TYR A 11 -5.72 7.95 -6.87
C TYR A 11 -4.79 7.19 -7.82
N ASN A 12 -5.13 7.12 -9.10
CA ASN A 12 -4.30 6.44 -10.10
C ASN A 12 -2.94 7.12 -10.30
N LEU A 13 -2.86 8.46 -10.23
CA LEU A 13 -1.59 9.19 -10.30
C LEU A 13 -0.70 8.92 -9.08
N LEU A 14 -1.27 8.84 -7.87
CA LEU A 14 -0.52 8.55 -6.64
C LEU A 14 -0.07 7.08 -6.54
N LEU A 15 -0.71 6.16 -7.26
CA LEU A 15 -0.27 4.76 -7.30
C LEU A 15 1.11 4.60 -7.97
N TRP A 16 1.43 5.42 -8.99
CA TRP A 16 2.72 5.37 -9.69
C TRP A 16 3.94 5.58 -8.81
N PRO A 17 4.03 6.65 -7.98
CA PRO A 17 5.16 6.81 -7.06
C PRO A 17 5.19 5.70 -5.99
N CYS A 18 4.03 5.21 -5.52
CA CYS A 18 3.99 4.04 -4.62
C CYS A 18 4.61 2.80 -5.25
N PHE A 19 4.27 2.51 -6.50
CA PHE A 19 4.87 1.41 -7.26
C PHE A 19 6.39 1.59 -7.42
N GLY A 20 6.84 2.80 -7.76
CA GLY A 20 8.26 3.12 -7.87
C GLY A 20 9.01 2.91 -6.55
N MET A 21 8.43 3.31 -5.42
CA MET A 21 9.02 3.11 -4.08
C MET A 21 9.10 1.62 -3.72
N ILE A 22 8.05 0.84 -3.95
CA ILE A 22 8.05 -0.61 -3.67
C ILE A 22 9.14 -1.31 -4.50
N ALA A 23 9.22 -0.99 -5.80
CA ALA A 23 10.24 -1.54 -6.69
C ALA A 23 11.66 -1.12 -6.27
N ALA A 24 11.87 0.14 -5.88
CA ALA A 24 13.15 0.63 -5.40
C ALA A 24 13.61 -0.08 -4.11
N ILE A 25 12.70 -0.25 -3.13
CA ILE A 25 12.99 -0.98 -1.89
C ILE A 25 13.33 -2.44 -2.20
N GLY A 26 12.53 -3.12 -3.04
CA GLY A 26 12.77 -4.50 -3.44
C GLY A 26 14.12 -4.69 -4.14
N TYR A 27 14.45 -3.81 -5.09
CA TYR A 27 15.72 -3.85 -5.82
C TYR A 27 16.92 -3.57 -4.91
N THR A 28 16.83 -2.56 -4.04
CA THR A 28 17.94 -2.25 -3.12
C THR A 28 18.19 -3.37 -2.11
N ALA A 29 17.12 -4.00 -1.57
CA ALA A 29 17.24 -5.16 -0.69
C ALA A 29 17.87 -6.36 -1.41
N TYR A 30 17.41 -6.68 -2.62
CA TYR A 30 17.97 -7.76 -3.45
C TYR A 30 19.47 -7.52 -3.75
N ARG A 31 19.83 -6.30 -4.16
CA ARG A 31 21.21 -5.94 -4.46
C ARG A 31 22.11 -6.01 -3.21
N LYS A 32 21.63 -5.55 -2.05
CA LYS A 32 22.39 -5.64 -0.80
C LYS A 32 22.63 -7.09 -0.38
N ASN A 33 21.66 -7.97 -0.57
CA ASN A 33 21.78 -9.38 -0.21
C ASN A 33 22.81 -10.13 -1.09
N LYS A 34 22.87 -9.82 -2.38
CA LYS A 34 23.70 -10.56 -3.35
C LYS A 34 25.19 -10.17 -3.34
N TRP A 35 25.52 -8.91 -3.04
CA TRP A 35 26.88 -8.38 -3.24
C TRP A 35 27.62 -8.09 -1.92
N ASN A 36 28.67 -8.87 -1.64
CA ASN A 36 29.63 -8.72 -0.53
C ASN A 36 28.98 -8.27 0.80
N LEU A 37 28.00 -9.04 1.26
CA LEU A 37 27.28 -8.75 2.50
C LEU A 37 28.24 -8.75 3.70
N GLU A 38 29.10 -9.77 3.79
CA GLU A 38 30.06 -9.93 4.88
C GLU A 38 31.00 -8.72 5.05
N GLY A 39 31.58 -8.22 3.95
CA GLY A 39 32.46 -7.04 4.00
C GLY A 39 31.72 -5.79 4.45
N LYS A 40 30.47 -5.60 4.00
CA LYS A 40 29.64 -4.45 4.41
C LYS A 40 29.29 -4.50 5.89
N LEU A 41 28.93 -5.68 6.42
CA LEU A 41 28.64 -5.85 7.84
C LEU A 41 29.89 -5.64 8.70
N SER A 42 31.05 -6.13 8.23
CA SER A 42 32.32 -5.90 8.90
C SER A 42 32.64 -4.43 8.96
N TYR A 43 32.54 -3.71 7.84
CA TYR A 43 32.76 -2.27 7.80
C TYR A 43 31.77 -1.52 8.71
N GLN A 44 30.50 -1.89 8.67
CA GLN A 44 29.48 -1.28 9.52
C GLN A 44 29.78 -1.46 11.01
N TRP A 45 30.23 -2.63 11.42
CA TRP A 45 30.57 -2.91 12.83
C TRP A 45 31.70 -2.04 13.38
N HIS A 46 32.74 -1.83 12.57
CA HIS A 46 33.96 -1.15 13.02
C HIS A 46 33.85 0.38 12.90
N TYR A 47 33.18 0.89 11.86
CA TYR A 47 33.24 2.31 11.51
C TYR A 47 31.92 3.07 11.64
N LEU A 48 30.77 2.39 11.48
CA LEU A 48 29.46 3.06 11.43
C LEU A 48 28.63 2.85 12.70
N LEU A 49 28.86 1.74 13.40
CA LEU A 49 28.04 1.36 14.55
C LEU A 49 28.62 1.96 15.83
N ASP A 50 27.78 2.72 16.53
CA ASP A 50 28.10 3.28 17.83
C ASP A 50 28.17 2.19 18.92
N SER A 51 28.77 2.53 20.06
CA SER A 51 28.84 1.73 21.27
C SER A 51 27.47 1.13 21.66
N ASP A 52 26.44 1.96 21.84
CA ASP A 52 25.08 1.50 22.18
C ASP A 52 24.50 0.56 21.11
N GLY A 53 24.75 0.84 19.83
CA GLY A 53 24.35 -0.03 18.72
C GLY A 53 24.96 -1.42 18.83
N ARG A 54 26.26 -1.51 19.11
CA ARG A 54 26.96 -2.79 19.34
C ARG A 54 26.42 -3.52 20.57
N ALA A 55 26.22 -2.82 21.68
CA ALA A 55 25.72 -3.41 22.93
C ALA A 55 24.32 -4.02 22.75
N ARG A 56 23.44 -3.37 21.98
CA ARG A 56 22.09 -3.88 21.65
C ARG A 56 22.15 -5.11 20.76
N ILE A 57 22.97 -5.10 19.71
CA ILE A 57 23.14 -6.27 18.84
C ILE A 57 23.66 -7.46 19.65
N GLN A 58 24.67 -7.25 20.51
CA GLN A 58 25.24 -8.28 21.38
C GLN A 58 24.21 -8.85 22.36
N ALA A 59 23.38 -7.99 22.97
CA ALA A 59 22.32 -8.42 23.88
C ALA A 59 21.25 -9.27 23.19
N ASN A 60 20.82 -8.88 21.98
CA ASN A 60 19.72 -9.54 21.27
C ASN A 60 20.17 -10.81 20.54
N LEU A 61 21.38 -10.83 19.97
CA LEU A 61 21.87 -11.99 19.21
C LEU A 61 22.68 -12.98 20.08
N HIS A 62 22.83 -12.70 21.38
CA HIS A 62 23.57 -13.54 22.32
C HIS A 62 24.99 -13.86 21.82
N CYS A 63 25.74 -12.82 21.48
CA CYS A 63 27.11 -12.89 20.97
C CYS A 63 27.96 -11.75 21.55
N CYS A 64 29.28 -11.84 21.45
CA CYS A 64 30.20 -10.85 22.01
C CYS A 64 31.36 -10.63 21.04
N GLY A 65 31.66 -9.35 20.77
CA GLY A 65 32.60 -8.93 19.72
C GLY A 65 32.21 -9.37 18.29
N TYR A 66 32.99 -8.97 17.29
CA TYR A 66 32.69 -9.28 15.88
C TYR A 66 33.23 -10.65 15.45
N LYS A 67 34.55 -10.78 15.26
CA LYS A 67 35.20 -12.07 14.92
C LYS A 67 35.38 -12.96 16.14
N SER A 68 35.84 -12.38 17.24
CA SER A 68 36.06 -13.03 18.54
C SER A 68 35.53 -12.14 19.65
N PHE A 69 35.45 -12.67 20.88
CA PHE A 69 34.96 -11.92 22.04
C PHE A 69 35.76 -10.65 22.35
N SER A 70 37.02 -10.57 21.93
CA SER A 70 37.90 -9.42 22.16
C SER A 70 37.79 -8.34 21.09
N ASP A 71 37.25 -8.66 19.92
CA ASP A 71 37.23 -7.80 18.73
C ASP A 71 36.08 -6.79 18.75
N TYR A 72 36.38 -5.51 19.04
CA TYR A 72 35.42 -4.40 19.12
C TYR A 72 34.13 -4.78 19.88
N HIS A 73 34.30 -5.32 21.09
CA HIS A 73 33.22 -5.68 21.99
C HIS A 73 32.75 -4.45 22.78
N GLU A 74 31.47 -4.41 23.13
CA GLU A 74 30.92 -3.39 24.00
C GLU A 74 30.37 -4.05 25.25
N ARG A 75 30.44 -3.37 26.39
CA ARG A 75 29.94 -3.93 27.64
C ARG A 75 28.41 -3.91 27.61
N SER A 76 27.81 -5.09 27.65
CA SER A 76 26.36 -5.28 27.62
C SER A 76 25.94 -6.28 28.69
N ASN A 77 24.66 -6.36 29.03
CA ASN A 77 24.14 -7.26 30.08
C ASN A 77 24.47 -8.75 29.85
N LYS A 78 24.89 -9.12 28.63
CA LYS A 78 25.28 -10.48 28.24
C LYS A 78 26.76 -10.65 27.87
N CYS A 79 27.48 -9.56 27.59
CA CYS A 79 28.87 -9.58 27.11
C CYS A 79 29.76 -8.96 28.21
N PHE A 80 30.48 -9.85 28.91
CA PHE A 80 31.35 -9.53 30.05
C PHE A 80 32.77 -10.09 29.83
N PRO A 81 33.79 -9.54 30.50
CA PRO A 81 35.16 -10.03 30.40
C PRO A 81 35.21 -11.52 30.80
N ARG A 82 35.76 -12.39 29.95
CA ARG A 82 35.80 -13.88 30.08
C ARG A 82 34.51 -14.63 29.69
N THR A 83 33.62 -14.03 28.90
CA THR A 83 32.47 -14.78 28.37
C THR A 83 32.90 -15.87 27.37
N LEU A 84 32.19 -17.01 27.39
CA LEU A 84 32.34 -18.11 26.42
C LEU A 84 31.46 -17.91 25.17
N LEU A 85 30.88 -16.72 24.99
CA LEU A 85 30.00 -16.41 23.87
C LEU A 85 30.78 -16.39 22.54
N PRO A 86 30.19 -16.90 21.44
CA PRO A 86 30.79 -16.83 20.12
C PRO A 86 30.78 -15.39 19.57
N GLY A 87 31.62 -15.14 18.56
CA GLY A 87 31.62 -13.87 17.82
C GLY A 87 30.29 -13.61 17.10
N CYS A 88 29.91 -12.33 17.00
CA CYS A 88 28.65 -11.92 16.37
C CYS A 88 28.63 -12.08 14.85
N LYS A 89 29.78 -12.21 14.18
CA LYS A 89 29.88 -12.24 12.71
C LYS A 89 28.84 -13.14 12.04
N PHE A 90 28.80 -14.43 12.42
CA PHE A 90 27.89 -15.40 11.80
C PHE A 90 26.42 -15.06 12.08
N LYS A 91 26.06 -14.86 13.35
CA LYS A 91 24.67 -14.58 13.75
C LYS A 91 24.15 -13.27 13.14
N TYR A 92 24.97 -12.23 13.13
CA TYR A 92 24.62 -10.92 12.57
C TYR A 92 24.46 -10.99 11.04
N GLN A 93 25.32 -11.76 10.37
CA GLN A 93 25.21 -12.01 8.94
C GLN A 93 23.96 -12.82 8.57
N THR A 94 23.65 -13.89 9.30
CA THR A 94 22.46 -14.70 9.08
C THR A 94 21.19 -13.87 9.28
N PHE A 95 21.10 -13.14 10.40
CA PHE A 95 19.96 -12.26 10.67
C PHE A 95 19.75 -11.21 9.56
N THR A 96 20.83 -10.53 9.15
CA THR A 96 20.74 -9.49 8.12
C THR A 96 20.39 -10.08 6.76
N ARG A 97 20.95 -11.25 6.42
CA ARG A 97 20.63 -11.98 5.19
C ARG A 97 19.17 -12.39 5.15
N GLU A 98 18.63 -12.94 6.23
CA GLU A 98 17.22 -13.33 6.34
C GLU A 98 16.29 -12.12 6.23
N ALA A 99 16.58 -11.04 6.95
CA ALA A 99 15.80 -9.80 6.89
C ALA A 99 15.78 -9.20 5.47
N LEU A 100 16.95 -9.12 4.82
CA LEU A 100 17.03 -8.69 3.43
C LEU A 100 16.26 -9.63 2.52
N ASN A 101 16.36 -10.95 2.74
CA ASN A 101 15.71 -11.96 1.93
C ASN A 101 14.19 -11.81 1.93
N ILE A 102 13.61 -11.75 3.14
CA ILE A 102 12.18 -11.53 3.33
C ILE A 102 11.75 -10.22 2.67
N THR A 103 12.52 -9.15 2.85
CA THR A 103 12.18 -7.83 2.31
C THR A 103 12.06 -7.83 0.78
N TRP A 104 13.03 -8.37 0.04
CA TRP A 104 12.94 -8.36 -1.42
C TRP A 104 11.85 -9.31 -1.93
N ILE A 105 11.69 -10.50 -1.32
CA ILE A 105 10.60 -11.45 -1.68
C ILE A 105 9.24 -10.77 -1.51
N VAL A 106 8.98 -10.17 -0.35
CA VAL A 106 7.71 -9.50 -0.04
C VAL A 106 7.49 -8.31 -0.98
N ALA A 107 8.50 -7.47 -1.21
CA ALA A 107 8.39 -6.33 -2.13
C ALA A 107 8.04 -6.77 -3.57
N PHE A 108 8.75 -7.75 -4.14
CA PHE A 108 8.45 -8.23 -5.50
C PHE A 108 7.13 -8.99 -5.58
N SER A 109 6.68 -9.64 -4.51
CA SER A 109 5.35 -10.28 -4.48
C SER A 109 4.21 -9.27 -4.46
N MET A 110 4.41 -8.06 -3.91
CA MET A 110 3.42 -6.99 -3.91
C MET A 110 3.27 -6.29 -5.27
N ILE A 111 4.30 -6.34 -6.11
CA ILE A 111 4.30 -5.71 -7.45
C ILE A 111 3.13 -6.18 -8.33
N PRO A 112 2.92 -7.49 -8.58
CA PRO A 112 1.80 -7.94 -9.42
C PRO A 112 0.44 -7.54 -8.83
N VAL A 113 0.30 -7.56 -7.50
CA VAL A 113 -0.92 -7.11 -6.81
C VAL A 113 -1.16 -5.62 -7.04
N HIS A 114 -0.12 -4.79 -6.93
CA HIS A 114 -0.22 -3.35 -7.22
C HIS A 114 -0.54 -3.07 -8.69
N LEU A 115 0.08 -3.80 -9.62
CA LEU A 115 -0.20 -3.68 -11.06
C LEU A 115 -1.65 -4.05 -11.37
N PHE A 116 -2.20 -5.08 -10.73
CA PHE A 116 -3.60 -5.44 -10.87
C PHE A 116 -4.53 -4.31 -10.41
N VAL A 117 -4.26 -3.70 -9.24
CA VAL A 117 -5.05 -2.57 -8.72
C VAL A 117 -4.95 -1.34 -9.66
N MET A 118 -3.75 -1.03 -10.17
CA MET A 118 -3.57 0.04 -11.16
C MET A 118 -4.39 -0.22 -12.42
N PHE A 119 -4.34 -1.44 -12.95
CA PHE A 119 -5.08 -1.82 -14.15
C PHE A 119 -6.60 -1.72 -13.93
N CYS A 120 -7.11 -2.22 -12.81
CA CYS A 120 -8.51 -2.05 -12.43
C CYS A 120 -8.89 -0.57 -12.28
N GLY A 121 -8.04 0.26 -11.68
CA GLY A 121 -8.25 1.70 -11.55
C GLY A 121 -8.34 2.42 -12.90
N LEU A 122 -7.47 2.06 -13.84
CA LEU A 122 -7.49 2.56 -15.22
C LEU A 122 -8.76 2.14 -15.98
N LEU A 123 -9.16 0.87 -15.88
CA LEU A 123 -10.39 0.37 -16.50
C LEU A 123 -11.63 1.06 -15.92
N CYS A 124 -11.74 1.19 -14.60
CA CYS A 124 -12.84 1.87 -13.93
C CYS A 124 -12.91 3.36 -14.29
N SER A 125 -11.77 4.03 -14.44
CA SER A 125 -11.70 5.43 -14.86
C SER A 125 -12.20 5.68 -16.28
N ASN A 126 -12.01 4.69 -17.17
CA ASN A 126 -12.54 4.73 -18.54
C ASN A 126 -14.01 4.31 -18.62
N HIS A 127 -14.46 3.39 -17.76
CA HIS A 127 -15.84 2.90 -17.75
C HIS A 127 -16.83 3.90 -17.10
N ILE A 128 -16.41 4.62 -16.06
CA ILE A 128 -17.22 5.68 -15.41
C ILE A 128 -17.23 6.93 -16.30
N ASN A 129 -18.05 6.86 -17.36
CA ASN A 129 -18.34 8.00 -18.21
C ASN A 129 -19.48 8.85 -17.64
N ARG A 130 -19.64 10.09 -18.14
CA ARG A 130 -20.71 11.01 -17.72
C ARG A 130 -22.13 10.42 -17.85
N LYS A 131 -22.30 9.32 -18.59
CA LYS A 131 -23.58 8.63 -18.82
C LYS A 131 -23.83 7.44 -17.88
N PHE A 132 -22.83 6.94 -17.17
CA PHE A 132 -22.99 5.75 -16.31
C PHE A 132 -23.88 6.07 -15.10
N GLY A 133 -25.05 5.42 -15.00
CA GLY A 133 -26.04 5.66 -13.93
C GLY A 133 -26.78 7.00 -14.00
N LYS A 134 -26.58 7.80 -15.06
CA LYS A 134 -27.27 9.10 -15.27
C LYS A 134 -28.29 9.04 -16.40
N GLY A 135 -28.94 7.89 -16.57
CA GLY A 135 -30.02 7.67 -17.53
C GLY A 135 -31.33 8.37 -17.17
N LEU A 136 -31.29 9.54 -16.53
CA LEU A 136 -32.47 10.38 -16.48
C LEU A 136 -32.61 11.06 -17.85
N PRO A 137 -33.80 11.00 -18.47
CA PRO A 137 -34.05 11.75 -19.69
C PRO A 137 -33.69 13.22 -19.45
N PRO A 138 -33.08 13.92 -20.45
CA PRO A 138 -32.71 15.31 -20.30
C PRO A 138 -33.95 16.12 -19.95
N LYS A 139 -33.76 17.24 -19.23
CA LYS A 139 -34.85 18.01 -18.60
C LYS A 139 -35.99 18.35 -19.58
N ILE A 140 -35.68 18.50 -20.87
CA ILE A 140 -36.63 18.76 -21.96
C ILE A 140 -37.67 17.64 -22.20
N TYR A 141 -37.38 16.39 -21.87
CA TYR A 141 -38.34 15.28 -21.97
C TYR A 141 -38.92 14.86 -20.62
N ARG A 142 -38.60 15.59 -19.54
CA ARG A 142 -39.32 15.42 -18.28
C ARG A 142 -40.68 16.06 -18.48
N LEU A 143 -41.72 15.24 -18.51
CA LEU A 143 -43.11 15.68 -18.47
C LEU A 143 -43.28 16.53 -17.21
N ASP A 144 -43.41 17.83 -17.37
CA ASP A 144 -43.92 18.71 -16.34
C ASP A 144 -45.44 18.50 -16.31
N TYR A 145 -46.00 18.17 -15.14
CA TYR A 145 -47.44 17.88 -15.03
C TYR A 145 -48.30 19.12 -15.31
N GLN A 146 -47.70 20.31 -15.37
CA GLN A 146 -48.35 21.55 -15.74
C GLN A 146 -48.94 21.45 -17.16
N GLY A 147 -50.26 21.26 -17.24
CA GLY A 147 -51.01 21.30 -18.50
C GLY A 147 -51.29 19.94 -19.16
N ILE A 148 -50.92 18.82 -18.53
CA ILE A 148 -51.27 17.49 -19.07
C ILE A 148 -52.71 17.14 -18.67
N VAL A 149 -53.54 16.89 -19.68
CA VAL A 149 -54.93 16.48 -19.52
C VAL A 149 -55.07 15.07 -20.07
N ALA A 150 -55.48 14.11 -19.24
CA ALA A 150 -55.77 12.75 -19.68
C ALA A 150 -57.24 12.63 -20.08
N GLY A 151 -57.51 12.13 -21.28
CA GLY A 151 -58.86 11.75 -21.69
C GLY A 151 -59.24 10.41 -21.05
N THR A 152 -60.37 10.35 -20.38
CA THR A 152 -60.92 9.10 -19.86
C THR A 152 -61.79 8.42 -20.93
N PRO A 153 -61.94 7.08 -20.92
CA PRO A 153 -62.81 6.37 -21.85
C PRO A 153 -64.29 6.77 -21.77
N THR A 154 -64.68 7.53 -20.73
CA THR A 154 -66.01 8.10 -20.53
C THR A 154 -66.19 9.48 -21.20
N GLY A 155 -65.20 9.97 -21.96
CA GLY A 155 -65.27 11.28 -22.63
C GLY A 155 -65.02 12.47 -21.70
N SER A 156 -64.50 12.23 -20.48
CA SER A 156 -64.17 13.27 -19.51
C SER A 156 -62.68 13.61 -19.59
N SER A 157 -62.30 14.82 -19.19
CA SER A 157 -60.91 15.26 -19.12
C SER A 157 -60.46 15.37 -17.66
N LEU A 158 -59.36 14.70 -17.30
CA LEU A 158 -58.77 14.75 -15.97
C LEU A 158 -57.50 15.62 -16.01
N ASN A 159 -57.40 16.60 -15.13
CA ASN A 159 -56.22 17.45 -15.06
C ASN A 159 -55.20 16.81 -14.11
N LEU A 160 -54.15 16.21 -14.66
CA LEU A 160 -53.17 15.44 -13.88
C LEU A 160 -52.39 16.29 -12.86
N TYR A 161 -52.32 17.61 -13.06
CA TYR A 161 -51.70 18.54 -12.11
C TYR A 161 -52.53 18.73 -10.82
N LYS A 162 -53.86 18.78 -10.95
CA LYS A 162 -54.78 18.97 -9.81
C LYS A 162 -55.22 17.64 -9.20
N ASP A 163 -55.51 16.65 -10.04
CA ASP A 163 -56.23 15.43 -9.64
C ASP A 163 -55.34 14.18 -9.56
N GLY A 164 -54.11 14.23 -10.12
CA GLY A 164 -53.24 13.05 -10.29
C GLY A 164 -52.42 12.63 -9.06
N LEU A 165 -52.36 13.43 -8.00
CA LEU A 165 -51.52 13.15 -6.81
C LEU A 165 -52.26 12.44 -5.66
N GLN A 166 -53.57 12.22 -5.75
CA GLN A 166 -54.34 11.61 -4.65
C GLN A 166 -54.21 10.09 -4.50
N GLN A 167 -53.47 9.38 -5.37
CA GLN A 167 -53.38 7.90 -5.33
C GLN A 167 -52.02 7.32 -4.89
N ARG A 168 -51.10 8.12 -4.32
CA ARG A 168 -49.85 7.59 -3.71
C ARG A 168 -49.94 7.38 -2.19
N HIS A 169 -51.10 6.96 -1.69
CA HIS A 169 -51.25 6.46 -0.32
C HIS A 169 -51.95 5.10 -0.33
N ILE A 170 -51.22 4.05 -0.71
CA ILE A 170 -51.37 2.67 -0.21
C ILE A 170 -49.96 2.09 -0.08
#